data_AF-A0A3E2BQ34-F1
#
_entry.id   AF-A0A3E2BQ34-F1
#
_cell.length_a   1.000
_cell.length_b   1.000
_cell.length_c   1.000
_cell.angle_alpha   90.00
_cell.angle_beta   90.00
_cell.angle_gamma   90.00
#
_symmetry.space_group_name_H-M   'P 1'
#
loop_
_entity.id
_entity.type
_entity.pdbx_description
1 polymer ?
#
loop_
_entity_poly.entity_id
_entity_poly.type
_entity_poly.pdbx_seq_one_letter_code
_entity_poly.pdbx_strand_id
1 'polypeptide(L)'
;MNNKYKLWVTLSLIAVFIIGVAVGVFGDRWFLDKKKPVPRQRQEPFPTLEVISKELQLTPEQEEKIREVFKRSEERFQAFRKEVHTRLTELREQLKTEMDEVFTPEQEKKMQELMDRYMRQRRREVPERRNDTSPTPPEKEKKGE
;
A
#
# COMPACT_ATOMS: atom_id res chain seq x y z
N MET A 1 -43.35 50.49 3.60
CA MET A 1 -41.93 50.20 3.93
C MET A 1 -41.05 50.93 2.94
N ASN A 2 -40.24 51.88 3.41
CA ASN A 2 -39.44 52.74 2.53
C ASN A 2 -38.45 51.89 1.71
N ASN A 3 -38.43 52.06 0.38
CA ASN A 3 -37.60 51.27 -0.54
C ASN A 3 -36.10 51.30 -0.18
N LYS A 4 -35.65 52.32 0.55
CA LYS A 4 -34.30 52.44 1.10
C LYS A 4 -33.93 51.30 2.06
N TYR A 5 -34.85 50.92 2.96
CA TYR A 5 -34.60 49.81 3.89
C TYR A 5 -34.68 48.46 3.21
N LYS A 6 -35.56 48.30 2.21
CA LYS A 6 -35.58 47.08 1.38
C LYS A 6 -34.25 46.89 0.66
N LEU A 7 -33.73 47.94 0.01
CA LEU A 7 -32.41 47.90 -0.64
C LEU A 7 -31.28 47.57 0.34
N TRP A 8 -31.27 48.17 1.53
CA TRP A 8 -30.22 47.94 2.52
C TRP A 8 -30.26 46.52 3.10
N VAL A 9 -31.46 45.99 3.34
CA VAL A 9 -31.66 44.59 3.77
C VAL A 9 -31.23 43.62 2.68
N THR A 10 -31.60 43.84 1.42
CA THR A 10 -31.17 42.98 0.31
C THR A 10 -29.65 43.01 0.12
N LEU A 11 -29.02 44.18 0.23
CA LEU A 11 -27.57 44.32 0.13
C LEU A 11 -26.84 43.59 1.25
N SER A 12 -27.36 43.68 2.49
CA SER A 12 -26.81 42.97 3.65
C SER A 12 -26.92 41.46 3.48
N LEU A 13 -28.04 40.96 2.95
CA LEU A 13 -28.26 39.53 2.71
C LEU A 13 -27.27 38.97 1.67
N ILE A 14 -27.03 39.74 0.59
CA ILE A 14 -26.04 39.39 -0.43
C ILE A 14 -24.62 39.39 0.15
N ALA A 15 -24.28 40.37 0.98
CA ALA A 15 -22.97 40.44 1.62
C ALA A 15 -22.69 39.24 2.53
N VAL A 16 -23.66 38.84 3.36
CA VAL A 16 -23.55 37.65 4.23
C VAL A 16 -23.42 36.37 3.40
N PHE A 17 -24.14 36.26 2.28
CA PHE A 17 -24.05 35.12 1.37
C PHE A 17 -22.65 34.99 0.73
N ILE A 18 -22.09 36.10 0.23
CA ILE A 18 -20.75 36.11 -0.37
C ILE A 18 -19.68 35.71 0.66
N ILE A 19 -19.81 36.20 1.90
CA ILE A 19 -18.89 35.83 3.00
C ILE A 19 -19.03 34.34 3.32
N GLY A 20 -20.26 33.80 3.37
CA GLY A 20 -20.49 32.36 3.58
C GLY A 20 -19.88 31.49 2.49
N VAL A 21 -20.02 31.88 1.22
CA VAL A 21 -19.40 31.17 0.08
C VAL A 21 -17.87 31.26 0.14
N ALA A 22 -17.31 32.42 0.46
CA ALA A 22 -15.87 32.57 0.61
C ALA A 22 -15.32 31.70 1.76
N VAL A 23 -16.00 31.66 2.91
CA VAL A 23 -15.63 30.80 4.04
C VAL A 23 -15.77 29.32 3.69
N GLY A 24 -16.80 28.92 2.94
CA GLY A 24 -16.96 27.55 2.46
C GLY A 24 -15.84 27.11 1.51
N VAL A 25 -15.54 27.94 0.50
CA VAL A 25 -14.52 27.63 -0.52
C VAL A 25 -13.09 27.67 0.06
N PHE A 26 -12.78 28.65 0.90
CA PHE A 26 -11.45 28.76 1.54
C PHE A 26 -11.30 27.86 2.77
N GLY A 27 -12.39 27.56 3.48
CA GLY A 27 -12.39 26.66 4.63
C GLY A 27 -12.03 25.23 4.24
N ASP A 28 -12.56 24.76 3.10
CA ASP A 28 -12.23 23.43 2.56
C ASP A 28 -10.73 23.31 2.23
N ARG A 29 -10.16 24.37 1.64
CA ARG A 29 -8.73 24.44 1.30
C ARG A 29 -7.82 24.38 2.54
N TRP A 30 -8.23 24.96 3.68
CA TRP A 30 -7.37 25.07 4.86
C TRP A 30 -7.55 23.92 5.86
N PHE A 31 -8.75 23.30 5.92
CA PHE A 31 -9.04 22.20 6.85
C PHE A 31 -8.73 20.80 6.28
N LEU A 32 -8.78 20.60 4.95
CA LEU A 32 -8.54 19.27 4.35
C LEU A 32 -7.05 18.91 4.15
N ASP A 33 -6.12 19.85 4.25
CA ASP A 33 -4.68 19.61 4.05
C ASP A 33 -3.97 18.92 5.24
N LYS A 34 -4.70 18.57 6.31
CA LYS A 34 -4.12 17.87 7.49
C LYS A 34 -4.29 16.35 7.49
N LYS A 35 -4.77 15.74 6.41
CA LYS A 35 -4.62 14.28 6.24
C LYS A 35 -3.33 13.98 5.47
N LYS A 36 -2.19 14.28 6.09
CA LYS A 36 -0.94 13.63 5.68
C LYS A 36 -1.19 12.11 5.81
N PRO A 37 -0.91 11.30 4.78
CA PRO A 37 -0.96 9.86 4.94
C PRO A 37 -0.03 9.54 6.11
N VAL A 38 -0.58 8.98 7.20
CA VAL A 38 0.24 8.46 8.29
C VAL A 38 1.23 7.53 7.60
N PRO A 39 2.56 7.82 7.61
CA PRO A 39 3.50 6.92 6.99
C PRO A 39 3.29 5.59 7.68
N ARG A 40 2.79 4.58 6.92
CA ARG A 40 2.67 3.22 7.42
C ARG A 40 3.99 2.91 8.10
N GLN A 41 3.95 2.72 9.42
CA GLN A 41 5.13 2.46 10.22
C GLN A 41 5.83 1.29 9.52
N ARG A 42 6.98 1.60 8.90
CA ARG A 42 7.77 0.61 8.18
C ARG A 42 8.12 -0.39 9.29
N GLN A 43 7.56 -1.60 9.22
CA GLN A 43 8.01 -2.67 10.11
C GLN A 43 9.52 -2.73 9.90
N GLU A 44 10.29 -2.44 10.96
CA GLU A 44 11.73 -2.48 10.84
C GLU A 44 12.12 -3.90 10.40
N PRO A 45 13.02 -4.03 9.42
CA PRO A 45 13.48 -5.34 9.01
C PRO A 45 14.03 -6.08 10.23
N PHE A 46 13.75 -7.37 10.34
CA PHE A 46 14.42 -8.20 11.35
C PHE A 46 15.95 -8.03 11.22
N PRO A 47 16.68 -7.94 12.34
CA PRO A 47 18.13 -7.73 12.32
C PRO A 47 18.81 -8.87 11.55
N THR A 48 19.83 -8.52 10.76
CA THR A 48 20.60 -9.52 10.00
C THR A 48 21.41 -10.41 10.93
N LEU A 49 21.81 -11.59 10.46
CA LEU A 49 22.67 -12.49 11.24
C LEU A 49 23.97 -11.82 11.69
N GLU A 50 24.52 -10.92 10.88
CA GLU A 50 25.74 -10.15 11.21
C GLU A 50 25.52 -9.22 12.41
N VAL A 51 24.38 -8.53 12.46
CA VAL A 51 23.99 -7.69 13.60
C VAL A 51 23.80 -8.54 14.83
N ILE A 52 23.09 -9.66 14.71
CA ILE A 52 22.86 -10.60 15.83
C ILE A 52 24.19 -11.18 16.34
N SER A 53 25.09 -11.57 15.43
CA SER A 53 26.41 -12.15 15.75
C SER A 53 27.26 -11.15 16.54
N LYS A 54 27.28 -9.90 16.10
CA LYS A 54 28.02 -8.81 16.76
C LYS A 54 27.43 -8.45 18.13
N GLU A 55 26.11 -8.23 18.21
CA GLU A 55 25.45 -7.80 19.45
C GLU A 55 25.46 -8.89 20.53
N LEU A 56 25.35 -10.16 20.12
CA LEU A 56 25.38 -11.30 21.05
C LEU A 56 26.77 -11.90 21.23
N GLN A 57 27.79 -11.36 20.55
CA GLN A 57 29.18 -11.85 20.59
C GLN A 57 29.27 -13.36 20.35
N LEU A 58 28.59 -13.84 19.30
CA LEU A 58 28.51 -15.26 19.00
C LEU A 58 29.88 -15.84 18.66
N THR A 59 30.14 -17.07 19.11
CA THR A 59 31.30 -17.83 18.62
C THR A 59 31.07 -18.29 17.18
N PRO A 60 32.14 -18.62 16.42
CA PRO A 60 31.99 -19.13 15.05
C PRO A 60 31.07 -20.35 14.95
N GLU A 61 31.15 -21.27 15.93
CA GLU A 61 30.29 -22.45 16.00
C GLU A 61 28.82 -22.10 16.28
N GLN A 62 28.56 -21.07 17.09
CA GLN A 62 27.20 -20.60 17.35
C GLN A 62 26.60 -19.90 16.13
N GLU A 63 27.40 -19.09 15.43
CA GLU A 63 26.97 -18.43 14.20
C GLU A 63 26.58 -19.45 13.13
N GLU A 64 27.38 -20.51 12.93
CA GLU A 64 27.08 -21.56 11.96
C GLU A 64 25.76 -22.29 12.28
N LYS A 65 25.54 -22.65 13.54
CA LYS A 65 24.28 -23.28 13.98
C LYS A 65 23.08 -22.37 13.75
N ILE A 66 23.20 -21.08 14.08
CA ILE A 66 22.10 -20.12 13.88
C ILE A 66 21.85 -19.90 12.38
N ARG A 67 22.89 -19.85 11.55
CA ARG A 67 22.77 -19.79 10.08
C ARG A 67 21.97 -20.96 9.53
N GLU A 68 22.21 -22.17 10.03
CA GLU A 68 21.46 -23.36 9.64
C GLU A 68 19.98 -23.28 10.06
N VAL A 69 19.71 -22.77 11.27
CA VAL A 69 18.34 -22.56 11.76
C VAL A 69 17.58 -21.55 10.88
N PHE A 70 18.23 -20.45 10.50
CA PHE A 70 17.62 -19.46 9.59
C PHE A 70 17.34 -20.06 8.22
N LYS A 71 18.29 -20.79 7.62
CA LYS A 71 18.12 -21.45 6.33
C LYS A 71 16.93 -22.40 6.34
N ARG A 72 16.85 -23.28 7.34
CA ARG A 72 15.75 -24.24 7.49
C ARG A 72 14.40 -23.54 7.70
N SER A 73 14.40 -22.43 8.44
CA SER A 73 13.20 -21.62 8.65
C SER A 73 12.75 -20.92 7.38
N GLU A 74 13.69 -20.39 6.58
CA GLU A 74 13.41 -19.78 5.30
C GLU A 74 12.74 -20.78 4.34
N GLU A 75 13.27 -21.99 4.23
CA GLU A 75 12.66 -23.06 3.42
C GLU A 75 11.21 -23.35 3.87
N ARG A 76 10.97 -23.46 5.19
CA ARG A 76 9.61 -23.65 5.75
C ARG A 76 8.68 -22.48 5.42
N PHE A 77 9.15 -21.24 5.58
CA PHE A 77 8.36 -20.06 5.24
C PHE A 77 8.08 -19.97 3.74
N GLN A 78 9.03 -20.34 2.87
CA GLN A 78 8.82 -20.36 1.43
C GLN A 78 7.78 -21.40 1.04
N ALA A 79 7.84 -22.59 1.61
CA ALA A 79 6.82 -23.62 1.39
C ALA A 79 5.43 -23.15 1.84
N PHE A 80 5.32 -22.59 3.05
CA PHE A 80 4.07 -22.04 3.58
C PHE A 80 3.54 -20.89 2.72
N ARG A 81 4.40 -19.97 2.27
CA ARG A 81 4.00 -18.87 1.37
C ARG A 81 3.43 -19.40 0.06
N LYS A 82 4.04 -20.43 -0.53
CA LYS A 82 3.53 -21.06 -1.75
C LYS A 82 2.15 -21.65 -1.51
N GLU A 83 1.99 -22.42 -0.44
CA GLU A 83 0.70 -23.04 -0.08
C GLU A 83 -0.41 -21.99 0.13
N VAL A 84 -0.13 -20.98 0.97
CA VAL A 84 -1.07 -19.88 1.22
C VAL A 84 -1.40 -19.15 -0.08
N HIS A 85 -0.41 -18.91 -0.94
CA HIS A 85 -0.65 -18.24 -2.20
C HIS A 85 -1.59 -19.04 -3.11
N THR A 86 -1.38 -20.35 -3.23
CA THR A 86 -2.25 -21.24 -3.99
C THR A 86 -3.68 -21.22 -3.46
N ARG A 87 -3.87 -21.51 -2.16
CA ARG A 87 -5.21 -21.54 -1.54
C ARG A 87 -5.94 -20.21 -1.67
N LEU A 88 -5.21 -19.11 -1.52
CA LEU A 88 -5.79 -17.78 -1.62
C LEU A 88 -6.15 -17.41 -3.08
N THR A 89 -5.43 -17.95 -4.07
CA THR A 89 -5.81 -17.81 -5.48
C THR A 89 -7.08 -18.58 -5.77
N GLU A 90 -7.18 -19.84 -5.33
CA GLU A 90 -8.38 -20.67 -5.47
C GLU A 90 -9.61 -19.99 -4.85
N LEU A 91 -9.50 -19.49 -3.61
CA LEU A 91 -10.60 -18.78 -2.95
C LEU A 91 -11.04 -17.52 -3.70
N ARG A 92 -10.10 -16.80 -4.33
CA ARG A 92 -10.43 -15.62 -5.14
C ARG A 92 -11.14 -15.99 -6.44
N GLU A 93 -10.74 -17.08 -7.07
CA GLU A 93 -11.37 -17.58 -8.29
C GLU A 93 -12.80 -18.07 -8.02
N GLN A 94 -13.00 -18.78 -6.91
CA GLN A 94 -14.32 -19.19 -6.45
C GLN A 94 -15.21 -17.97 -6.20
N LEU A 95 -14.73 -17.00 -5.40
CA LEU A 95 -15.46 -15.77 -5.15
C LEU A 95 -15.80 -15.02 -6.44
N LYS A 96 -14.86 -14.94 -7.39
CA LYS A 96 -15.11 -14.31 -8.69
C LYS A 96 -16.25 -15.00 -9.42
N THR A 97 -16.21 -16.33 -9.49
CA THR A 97 -17.24 -17.14 -10.18
C THR A 97 -18.62 -16.91 -9.55
N GLU A 98 -18.72 -16.96 -8.22
CA GLU A 98 -19.97 -16.69 -7.50
C GLU A 98 -20.49 -15.27 -7.73
N MET A 99 -19.58 -14.27 -7.80
CA MET A 99 -19.97 -12.89 -8.10
C MET A 99 -20.46 -12.71 -9.54
N ASP A 100 -19.83 -13.39 -10.51
CA ASP A 100 -20.20 -13.31 -11.92
C ASP A 100 -21.61 -13.87 -12.16
N GLU A 101 -22.06 -14.87 -11.39
CA GLU A 101 -23.43 -15.40 -11.44
C GLU A 101 -24.50 -14.38 -11.01
N VAL A 102 -24.13 -13.41 -10.18
CA VAL A 102 -25.05 -12.38 -9.67
C VAL A 102 -25.08 -11.14 -10.57
N PHE A 103 -24.05 -10.92 -11.38
CA PHE A 103 -23.92 -9.71 -12.19
C PHE A 103 -24.65 -9.82 -13.53
N THR A 104 -25.19 -8.68 -13.98
CA THR A 104 -25.55 -8.52 -15.39
C THR A 104 -24.30 -8.32 -16.24
N PRO A 105 -24.34 -8.62 -17.56
CA PRO A 105 -23.18 -8.45 -18.44
C PRO A 105 -22.60 -7.02 -18.43
N GLU A 106 -23.46 -6.01 -18.26
CA GLU A 106 -23.03 -4.60 -18.15
C GLU A 106 -22.30 -4.31 -16.82
N GLN A 107 -22.75 -4.93 -15.72
CA GLN A 107 -22.12 -4.80 -14.40
C GLN A 107 -20.77 -5.51 -14.35
N GLU A 108 -20.63 -6.66 -14.99
CA GLU A 108 -19.36 -7.38 -15.09
C GLU A 108 -18.29 -6.53 -15.78
N LYS A 109 -18.62 -5.93 -16.92
CA LYS A 109 -17.72 -5.03 -17.65
C LYS A 109 -17.28 -3.85 -16.79
N LYS A 110 -18.22 -3.25 -16.04
CA LYS A 110 -17.91 -2.15 -15.11
C LYS A 110 -17.02 -2.60 -13.95
N MET A 111 -17.20 -3.81 -13.44
CA MET A 111 -16.35 -4.39 -12.40
C MET A 111 -14.92 -4.60 -12.91
N GLN A 112 -14.75 -5.15 -14.11
CA GLN A 112 -13.44 -5.32 -14.74
C GLN A 112 -12.70 -3.98 -14.88
N GLU A 113 -13.39 -2.93 -15.36
CA GLU A 113 -12.81 -1.58 -15.46
C GLU A 113 -12.38 -0.99 -14.11
N LEU A 114 -13.15 -1.25 -13.05
CA LEU A 114 -12.82 -0.82 -11.68
C LEU A 114 -11.56 -1.52 -11.17
N MET A 115 -11.47 -2.84 -11.35
CA MET A 115 -10.31 -3.64 -10.94
C MET A 115 -9.05 -3.18 -11.67
N ASP A 116 -9.14 -2.99 -12.97
CA ASP A 116 -8.07 -2.50 -13.83
C ASP A 116 -7.54 -1.12 -13.39
N ARG A 117 -8.46 -0.20 -13.08
CA ARG A 117 -8.10 1.13 -12.58
C ARG A 117 -7.37 1.04 -11.25
N TYR A 118 -7.86 0.20 -10.34
CA TYR A 118 -7.24 -0.03 -9.05
C TYR A 118 -5.83 -0.63 -9.19
N MET A 119 -5.66 -1.64 -10.06
CA MET A 119 -4.35 -2.22 -10.34
C MET A 119 -3.36 -1.21 -10.92
N ARG A 120 -3.81 -0.36 -11.85
CA ARG A 120 -2.99 0.73 -12.42
C ARG A 120 -2.58 1.77 -11.37
N GLN A 121 -3.50 2.18 -10.50
CA GLN A 121 -3.20 3.11 -9.40
C GLN A 121 -2.18 2.50 -8.43
N ARG A 122 -2.38 1.25 -8.02
CA ARG A 122 -1.44 0.55 -7.14
C ARG A 122 -0.04 0.41 -7.75
N ARG A 123 0.07 0.15 -9.07
CA ARG A 123 1.36 0.14 -9.77
C ARG A 123 2.05 1.50 -9.79
N ARG A 124 1.29 2.60 -9.82
CA ARG A 124 1.83 3.97 -9.79
C ARG A 124 2.24 4.43 -8.40
N GLU A 125 1.54 3.97 -7.36
CA GLU A 125 1.80 4.35 -5.95
C GLU A 125 2.91 3.55 -5.28
N VAL A 126 3.30 2.40 -5.84
CA VAL A 126 4.53 1.71 -5.43
C VAL A 126 5.68 2.44 -6.15
N PRO A 127 6.46 3.31 -5.48
CA PRO A 127 7.71 3.77 -6.08
C PRO A 127 8.52 2.54 -6.43
N GLU A 128 9.23 2.55 -7.57
CA GLU A 128 10.16 1.50 -8.01
C GLU A 128 11.14 1.12 -6.89
N ARG A 129 10.72 0.27 -5.94
CA ARG A 129 11.56 -0.34 -4.91
C ARG A 129 12.13 -1.64 -5.44
N ARG A 130 12.58 -1.64 -6.70
CA ARG A 130 13.12 -2.81 -7.36
C ARG A 130 14.32 -2.45 -8.22
N ASN A 131 15.38 -2.03 -7.53
CA ASN A 131 16.77 -2.19 -7.95
C ASN A 131 17.66 -2.49 -6.73
N ASP A 132 17.11 -3.05 -5.66
CA ASP A 132 17.93 -3.69 -4.61
C ASP A 132 18.00 -5.18 -4.94
N THR A 133 18.75 -5.44 -6.00
CA THR A 133 19.23 -6.76 -6.36
C THR A 133 20.04 -7.23 -5.17
N SER A 134 19.52 -8.17 -4.39
CA SER A 134 20.37 -9.03 -3.57
C SER A 134 21.50 -9.52 -4.48
N PRO A 135 22.79 -9.35 -4.15
CA PRO A 135 23.85 -9.84 -5.01
C PRO A 135 23.67 -11.35 -5.10
N THR A 136 23.25 -11.86 -6.25
CA THR A 136 23.53 -13.24 -6.61
C THR A 136 25.04 -13.39 -6.46
N PRO A 137 25.56 -14.24 -5.56
CA PRO A 137 26.99 -14.46 -5.46
C PRO A 137 27.51 -14.81 -6.86
N PRO A 138 28.62 -14.21 -7.33
CA PRO A 138 29.14 -14.54 -8.65
C PRO A 138 29.40 -16.04 -8.69
N GLU A 139 28.75 -16.70 -9.65
CA GLU A 139 29.02 -18.07 -10.03
C GLU A 139 30.52 -18.15 -10.29
N LYS A 140 31.25 -18.77 -9.36
CA LYS A 140 32.69 -18.97 -9.50
C LYS A 140 32.89 -19.71 -10.82
N GLU A 141 33.62 -19.06 -11.73
CA GLU A 141 34.16 -19.67 -12.94
C GLU A 141 34.59 -21.10 -12.63
N LYS A 142 33.94 -22.08 -13.26
CA LYS A 142 34.57 -23.37 -13.50
C LYS A 142 35.76 -23.12 -14.43
N LYS A 143 36.90 -22.79 -13.82
CA LYS A 143 38.22 -22.88 -14.44
C LYS A 143 38.84 -24.17 -13.91
N GLY A 144 38.89 -25.20 -14.75
CA GLY A 144 39.54 -26.46 -14.43
C GLY A 144 38.82 -27.65 -15.04
N GLU A 145 38.96 -27.82 -16.36
CA GLU A 145 39.52 -29.02 -17.00
C GLU A 145 40.04 -28.63 -18.40
#